data_AF-A0A3C1UP92-F1
#
_entry.id   AF-A0A3C1UP92-F1
#
_cell.length_a   1.000
_cell.length_b   1.000
_cell.length_c   1.000
_cell.angle_alpha   90.00
_cell.angle_beta   90.00
_cell.angle_gamma   90.00
#
_symmetry.space_group_name_H-M   'P 1'
#
loop_
_entity.id
_entity.type
_entity.pdbx_description
1 polymer ?
#
loop_
_entity_poly.entity_id
_entity_poly.type
_entity_poly.pdbx_seq_one_letter_code
_entity_poly.pdbx_strand_id
1 'polypeptide(L)'
;MSDKETLKTLKEENKQIKLLYRVSNLIHQSLDPKTALNVILQQAIELTGAHSASVSLINPTSGLLELEAAVGFPNEAYADFHLPIGRGITGWVAKKGKSALINNVENDARYVSIWAEVQSELAVPFDINDQVRGVLNVDATHKDAFNENDRKMLSNLAIQASKVIENTWLYEQIRFKAQMFESLTKVNEKIQNAYDLEEALEAVTREACQLMSARMCSVLMLDETGDWLELTASHGAGESYRAKPRLHVEESFAGTVVRRCQPIQLRDTQASHLYQNAELAREEGLVSMLSVPLMLESDPMGVLNVYTGKTHSFSDEEIHILKAFSNVSATAIQRARLNKDIRSMEEELRKREKLSALGLLAAEVAHEIRNPLTVMKMVYHALNLNFPDEDPRNEDVELLGKKMDQLNAIVERILDFARHNE
;
A
#
# COMPACT_ATOMS: atom_id res chain seq x y z
N MET A 1 29.21 23.20 53.66
CA MET A 1 28.94 23.64 52.27
C MET A 1 28.45 25.07 52.36
N SER A 2 29.13 25.99 51.70
CA SER A 2 28.94 27.44 51.86
C SER A 2 27.71 27.91 51.09
N ASP A 3 26.97 28.91 51.57
CA ASP A 3 25.84 29.54 50.84
C ASP A 3 26.20 29.96 49.40
N LYS A 4 27.49 30.20 49.12
CA LYS A 4 27.99 30.45 47.76
C LYS A 4 27.92 29.24 46.83
N GLU A 5 28.13 28.02 47.33
CA GLU A 5 27.99 26.80 46.53
C GLU A 5 26.52 26.55 46.20
N THR A 6 25.63 26.69 47.18
CA THR A 6 24.18 26.55 46.99
C THR A 6 23.63 27.55 45.95
N LEU A 7 24.06 28.82 46.02
CA LEU A 7 23.66 29.86 45.07
C LEU A 7 24.19 29.60 43.64
N LYS A 8 25.36 28.96 43.52
CA LYS A 8 25.94 28.60 42.22
C LYS A 8 25.17 27.46 41.57
N THR A 9 24.87 26.40 42.33
CA THR A 9 24.05 25.27 41.88
C THR A 9 22.66 25.71 41.45
N LEU A 10 21.98 26.55 42.24
CA LEU A 10 20.66 27.10 41.91
C LEU A 10 20.65 27.97 40.64
N LYS A 11 21.75 28.67 40.35
CA LYS A 11 21.90 29.45 39.10
C LYS A 11 22.13 28.56 37.88
N GLU A 12 22.89 27.48 38.04
CA GLU A 12 23.12 26.50 36.98
C GLU A 12 21.83 25.73 36.65
N GLU A 13 21.08 25.29 37.66
CA GLU A 13 19.75 24.67 37.50
C GLU A 13 18.75 25.62 36.83
N ASN A 14 18.71 26.90 37.23
CA ASN A 14 17.84 27.89 36.58
C ASN A 14 18.20 28.13 35.11
N LYS A 15 19.49 28.11 34.76
CA LYS A 15 19.93 28.24 33.36
C LYS A 15 19.49 27.03 32.53
N GLN A 16 19.61 25.82 33.09
CA GLN A 16 19.14 24.59 32.44
C GLN A 16 17.61 24.59 32.23
N ILE A 17 16.84 24.97 33.25
CA ILE A 17 15.36 25.05 33.14
C ILE A 17 14.92 26.08 32.09
N LYS A 18 15.57 27.24 32.03
CA LYS A 18 15.26 28.26 31.01
C LYS A 18 15.57 27.79 29.59
N LEU A 19 16.67 27.05 29.41
CA LEU A 19 17.00 26.42 28.14
C LEU A 19 15.93 25.39 27.74
N LEU A 20 15.59 24.49 28.65
CA LEU A 20 14.55 23.48 28.43
C LEU A 20 13.23 24.12 28.01
N TYR A 21 12.83 25.20 28.70
CA TYR A 21 11.63 25.96 28.35
C TYR A 21 11.74 26.61 26.97
N ARG A 22 12.89 27.23 26.63
CA ARG A 22 13.09 27.89 25.33
C ARG A 22 13.10 26.89 24.17
N VAL A 23 13.79 25.76 24.30
CA VAL A 23 13.82 24.69 23.28
C VAL A 23 12.46 24.01 23.17
N SER A 24 11.80 23.68 24.29
CA SER A 24 10.45 23.12 24.27
C SER A 24 9.46 24.05 23.58
N ASN A 25 9.49 25.35 23.90
CA ASN A 25 8.59 26.32 23.27
C ASN A 25 8.90 26.53 21.77
N LEU A 26 10.17 26.44 21.35
CA LEU A 26 10.55 26.51 19.93
C LEU A 26 10.13 25.27 19.14
N ILE A 27 10.26 24.06 19.72
CA ILE A 27 9.74 22.81 19.15
C ILE A 27 8.22 22.91 18.92
N HIS A 28 7.50 23.60 19.82
CA HIS A 28 6.05 23.76 19.71
C HIS A 28 5.60 24.92 18.80
N GLN A 29 6.47 25.90 18.50
CA GLN A 29 6.09 27.13 17.77
C GLN A 29 6.58 27.21 16.32
N SER A 30 7.54 26.38 15.89
CA SER A 30 8.07 26.41 14.53
C SER A 30 8.48 25.01 14.04
N LEU A 31 7.96 24.62 12.89
CA LEU A 31 8.17 23.35 12.17
C LEU A 31 9.59 23.17 11.59
N ASP A 32 10.61 23.87 12.09
CA ASP A 32 11.98 23.81 11.56
C ASP A 32 12.99 23.27 12.59
N PRO A 33 13.42 22.00 12.49
CA PRO A 33 14.43 21.41 13.37
C PRO A 33 15.75 22.20 13.39
N LYS A 34 16.14 22.81 12.27
CA LYS A 34 17.40 23.54 12.17
C LYS A 34 17.41 24.75 13.10
N THR A 35 16.30 25.44 13.22
CA THR A 35 16.15 26.56 14.16
C THR A 35 16.37 26.12 15.61
N ALA A 36 15.79 24.99 16.03
CA ALA A 36 15.97 24.48 17.39
C ALA A 36 17.41 24.01 17.65
N LEU A 37 18.03 23.31 16.69
CA LEU A 37 19.43 22.90 16.78
C LEU A 37 20.38 24.10 16.83
N ASN A 38 20.15 25.15 16.03
CA ASN A 38 20.95 26.37 16.06
C ASN A 38 20.93 27.07 17.44
N VAL A 39 19.79 27.06 18.14
CA VAL A 39 19.70 27.58 19.51
C VAL A 39 20.52 26.73 20.48
N ILE A 40 20.49 25.40 20.34
CA ILE A 40 21.31 24.48 21.14
C ILE A 40 22.81 24.74 20.87
N LEU A 41 23.19 24.94 19.61
CA LEU A 41 24.57 25.23 19.20
C LEU A 41 25.08 26.57 19.74
N GLN A 42 24.28 27.63 19.65
CA GLN A 42 24.61 28.92 20.25
C GLN A 42 24.83 28.80 21.76
N GLN A 43 24.00 28.01 22.44
CA GLN A 43 24.17 27.79 23.87
C GLN A 43 25.38 26.90 24.20
N ALA A 44 25.72 25.94 23.34
CA ALA A 44 26.96 25.18 23.47
C ALA A 44 28.17 26.12 23.42
N ILE A 45 28.19 27.06 22.47
CA ILE A 45 29.21 28.10 22.36
C ILE A 45 29.27 28.96 23.62
N GLU A 46 28.13 29.50 24.08
CA GLU A 46 28.08 30.38 25.25
C GLU A 46 28.51 29.69 26.56
N LEU A 47 28.14 28.42 26.76
CA LEU A 47 28.44 27.69 28.00
C LEU A 47 29.88 27.19 28.07
N THR A 48 30.47 26.83 26.92
CA THR A 48 31.82 26.26 26.86
C THR A 48 32.89 27.27 26.47
N GLY A 49 32.50 28.45 25.96
CA GLY A 49 33.45 29.43 25.42
C GLY A 49 34.06 29.03 24.07
N ALA A 50 33.45 28.06 23.38
CA ALA A 50 33.89 27.61 22.05
C ALA A 50 33.76 28.71 20.97
N HIS A 51 34.46 28.54 19.85
CA HIS A 51 34.37 29.44 18.70
C HIS A 51 33.30 28.98 17.71
N SER A 52 33.17 27.66 17.54
CA SER A 52 32.18 27.04 16.66
C SER A 52 31.56 25.82 17.30
N ALA A 53 30.37 25.44 16.82
CA ALA A 53 29.66 24.25 17.24
C ALA A 53 28.88 23.63 16.09
N SER A 54 28.76 22.31 16.07
CA SER A 54 28.03 21.57 15.03
C SER A 54 27.29 20.36 15.58
N VAL A 55 26.18 20.02 14.91
CA VAL A 55 25.47 18.75 15.08
C VAL A 55 25.62 17.96 13.78
N SER A 56 26.13 16.74 13.88
CA SER A 56 26.21 15.80 12.76
C SER A 56 25.39 14.55 13.03
N LEU A 57 24.68 14.06 12.02
CA LEU A 57 23.88 12.84 12.05
C LEU A 57 24.54 11.71 11.30
N ILE A 58 24.35 10.48 11.79
CA ILE A 58 24.80 9.28 11.09
C ILE A 58 23.80 8.95 9.99
N ASN A 59 24.27 8.94 8.74
CA ASN A 59 23.51 8.37 7.63
C ASN A 59 23.76 6.85 7.57
N PRO A 60 22.74 6.02 7.82
CA PRO A 60 22.90 4.56 7.86
C PRO A 60 23.16 3.95 6.47
N THR A 61 22.75 4.63 5.41
CA THR A 61 22.87 4.15 4.02
C THR A 61 24.27 4.42 3.47
N SER A 62 24.81 5.61 3.69
CA SER A 62 26.14 6.00 3.20
C SER A 62 27.27 5.64 4.18
N GLY A 63 26.95 5.44 5.47
CA GLY A 63 27.94 5.24 6.53
C GLY A 63 28.76 6.49 6.84
N LEU A 64 28.23 7.67 6.53
CA LEU A 64 28.85 8.97 6.72
C LEU A 64 28.18 9.75 7.85
N LEU A 65 28.95 10.66 8.48
CA LEU A 65 28.41 11.74 9.30
C LEU A 65 28.08 12.93 8.40
N GLU A 66 26.82 13.33 8.43
CA GLU A 66 26.24 14.44 7.67
C GLU A 66 25.97 15.61 8.61
N LEU A 67 26.34 16.82 8.18
CA LEU A 67 26.20 18.03 8.99
C LEU A 67 24.74 18.53 8.96
N GLU A 68 24.05 18.45 10.09
CA GLU A 68 22.65 18.87 10.19
C GLU A 68 22.52 20.36 10.51
N ALA A 69 23.38 20.86 11.40
CA ALA A 69 23.44 22.27 11.79
C ALA A 69 24.85 22.66 12.22
N ALA A 70 25.21 23.92 12.00
CA ALA A 70 26.52 24.47 12.35
C ALA A 70 26.43 25.97 12.65
N VAL A 71 27.19 26.44 13.65
CA VAL A 71 27.28 27.84 14.06
C VAL A 71 28.75 28.20 14.29
N GLY A 72 29.17 29.40 13.86
CA GLY A 72 30.52 29.92 14.10
C GLY A 72 31.60 29.48 13.09
N PHE A 73 31.22 28.76 12.03
CA PHE A 73 32.13 28.39 10.95
C PHE A 73 32.31 29.56 9.96
N PRO A 74 33.54 29.80 9.45
CA PRO A 74 33.86 30.99 8.65
C PRO A 74 33.29 30.98 7.22
N ASN A 75 32.72 29.87 6.72
CA ASN A 75 32.12 29.82 5.38
C ASN A 75 31.02 28.74 5.28
N GLU A 76 30.08 28.86 4.33
CA GLU A 76 29.03 27.82 4.11
C GLU A 76 29.55 26.55 3.42
N ALA A 77 30.78 26.59 2.87
CA ALA A 77 31.41 25.50 2.13
C ALA A 77 31.66 24.20 2.94
N TYR A 78 31.40 24.20 4.25
CA TYR A 78 31.52 23.01 5.11
C TYR A 78 30.25 22.15 5.13
N ALA A 79 29.14 22.61 4.53
CA ALA A 79 27.90 21.85 4.43
C ALA A 79 28.05 20.55 3.60
N ASP A 80 28.96 20.55 2.62
CA ASP A 80 29.24 19.38 1.76
C ASP A 80 30.31 18.44 2.35
N PHE A 81 30.83 18.72 3.55
CA PHE A 81 31.85 17.88 4.18
C PHE A 81 31.21 16.66 4.85
N HIS A 82 31.56 15.47 4.36
CA HIS A 82 31.07 14.20 4.88
C HIS A 82 32.22 13.39 5.49
N LEU A 83 32.10 13.01 6.76
CA LEU A 83 33.14 12.27 7.48
C LEU A 83 32.72 10.80 7.66
N PRO A 84 33.49 9.81 7.18
CA PRO A 84 33.18 8.41 7.44
C PRO A 84 33.16 8.08 8.93
N ILE A 85 32.22 7.23 9.35
CA ILE A 85 32.15 6.75 10.74
C ILE A 85 33.48 6.08 11.13
N GLY A 86 34.03 6.49 12.28
CA GLY A 86 35.30 6.00 12.80
C GLY A 86 36.53 6.78 12.34
N ARG A 87 36.40 7.75 11.43
CA ARG A 87 37.46 8.67 11.00
C ARG A 87 37.29 10.02 11.69
N GLY A 88 38.37 10.72 12.03
CA GLY A 88 38.26 11.99 12.77
C GLY A 88 37.86 11.79 14.23
N ILE A 89 37.87 12.87 15.01
CA ILE A 89 37.41 12.84 16.40
C ILE A 89 35.91 12.58 16.45
N THR A 90 35.09 13.37 15.74
CA THR A 90 33.63 13.18 15.66
C THR A 90 33.24 11.80 15.11
N GLY A 91 33.88 11.29 14.06
CA GLY A 91 33.60 9.93 13.57
C GLY A 91 34.02 8.83 14.55
N TRP A 92 35.10 9.02 15.31
CA TRP A 92 35.44 8.10 16.41
C TRP A 92 34.39 8.11 17.52
N VAL A 93 33.89 9.30 17.89
CA VAL A 93 32.80 9.46 18.88
C VAL A 93 31.54 8.74 18.40
N ALA A 94 31.14 8.95 17.14
CA ALA A 94 30.00 8.27 16.52
C ALA A 94 30.15 6.74 16.55
N LYS A 95 31.35 6.23 16.29
CA LYS A 95 31.62 4.78 16.26
C LYS A 95 31.69 4.15 17.66
N LYS A 96 32.21 4.87 18.66
CA LYS A 96 32.48 4.32 20.00
C LYS A 96 31.39 4.64 21.02
N GLY A 97 30.53 5.63 20.74
CA GLY A 97 29.54 6.11 21.71
C GLY A 97 30.18 6.70 22.97
N LYS A 98 31.39 7.27 22.85
CA LYS A 98 32.15 7.85 23.96
C LYS A 98 32.58 9.25 23.61
N SER A 99 32.47 10.18 24.57
CA SER A 99 32.90 11.56 24.38
C SER A 99 34.42 11.70 24.30
N ALA A 100 34.88 12.64 23.49
CA ALA A 100 36.29 12.98 23.30
C ALA A 100 36.50 14.45 23.68
N LEU A 101 37.43 14.71 24.59
CA LEU A 101 37.87 16.05 24.99
C LEU A 101 39.34 16.15 24.64
N ILE A 102 39.65 16.96 23.64
CA ILE A 102 40.98 17.08 23.05
C ILE A 102 41.44 18.53 23.16
N ASN A 103 42.34 18.80 24.09
CA ASN A 103 42.86 20.14 24.35
C ASN A 103 44.02 20.56 23.44
N ASN A 104 44.57 19.62 22.67
CA ASN A 104 45.50 19.91 21.58
C ASN A 104 45.32 18.87 20.48
N VAL A 105 44.61 19.26 19.42
CA VAL A 105 44.29 18.36 18.29
C VAL A 105 45.51 17.91 17.49
N GLU A 106 46.60 18.69 17.50
CA GLU A 106 47.87 18.33 16.82
C GLU A 106 48.50 17.06 17.43
N ASN A 107 48.20 16.76 18.69
CA ASN A 107 48.73 15.62 19.41
C ASN A 107 47.85 14.36 19.26
N ASP A 108 46.67 14.45 18.64
CA ASP A 108 45.75 13.33 18.48
C ASP A 108 45.80 12.79 17.05
N ALA A 109 46.32 11.57 16.90
CA ALA A 109 46.45 10.92 15.59
C ALA A 109 45.11 10.65 14.88
N ARG A 110 43.98 10.74 15.57
CA ARG A 110 42.65 10.59 14.98
C ARG A 110 42.16 11.89 14.36
N TYR A 111 42.73 13.03 14.73
CA TYR A 111 42.26 14.33 14.28
C TYR A 111 42.36 14.46 12.76
N VAL A 112 41.28 14.94 12.17
CA VAL A 112 41.22 15.29 10.76
C VAL A 112 40.94 16.77 10.71
N SER A 113 41.91 17.55 10.24
CA SER A 113 41.74 19.00 10.14
C SER A 113 40.74 19.32 9.02
N ILE A 114 39.58 19.84 9.44
CA ILE A 114 38.53 20.38 8.56
C ILE A 114 38.69 21.90 8.48
N TRP A 115 39.13 22.52 9.58
CA TRP A 115 39.46 23.92 9.67
C TRP A 115 40.81 24.07 10.37
N ALA A 116 41.77 24.70 9.68
CA ALA A 116 43.17 24.76 10.10
C ALA A 116 43.40 25.51 11.43
N GLU A 117 42.45 26.35 11.85
CA GLU A 117 42.58 27.16 13.06
C GLU A 117 42.14 26.43 14.33
N VAL A 118 41.47 25.26 14.21
CA VAL A 118 41.01 24.49 15.37
C VAL A 118 42.22 23.90 16.11
N GLN A 119 42.30 24.19 17.41
CA GLN A 119 43.37 23.72 18.29
C GLN A 119 42.85 22.84 19.44
N SER A 120 41.60 23.03 19.85
CA SER A 120 40.91 22.16 20.81
C SER A 120 39.55 21.74 20.26
N GLU A 121 39.13 20.51 20.56
CA GLU A 121 37.88 19.92 20.10
C GLU A 121 37.23 19.14 21.26
N LEU A 122 35.92 19.34 21.46
CA LEU A 122 35.12 18.57 22.40
C LEU A 122 33.89 18.03 21.67
N ALA A 123 33.83 16.70 21.56
CA ALA A 123 32.76 15.99 20.87
C ALA A 123 32.07 15.02 21.83
N VAL A 124 30.73 15.05 21.85
CA VAL A 124 29.89 14.14 22.63
C VAL A 124 28.88 13.44 21.73
N PRO A 125 28.62 12.14 21.95
CA PRO A 125 27.58 11.43 21.21
C PRO A 125 26.20 11.84 21.73
N PHE A 126 25.19 11.65 20.90
CA PHE A 126 23.81 11.56 21.37
C PHE A 126 23.12 10.33 20.80
N ASP A 127 22.27 9.75 21.63
CA ASP A 127 21.58 8.50 21.36
C ASP A 127 20.09 8.74 21.17
N ILE A 128 19.48 7.95 20.29
CA ILE A 128 18.02 7.83 20.15
C ILE A 128 17.72 6.33 20.16
N ASN A 129 16.87 5.89 21.10
CA ASN A 129 16.55 4.47 21.33
C ASN A 129 17.81 3.59 21.51
N ASP A 130 18.69 3.99 22.42
CA ASP A 130 19.94 3.28 22.79
C ASP A 130 20.93 3.06 21.63
N GLN A 131 20.78 3.81 20.53
CA GLN A 131 21.72 3.81 19.41
C GLN A 131 22.28 5.20 19.20
N VAL A 132 23.61 5.30 19.08
CA VAL A 132 24.29 6.55 18.71
C VAL A 132 23.76 6.97 17.35
N ARG A 133 23.14 8.15 17.29
CA ARG A 133 22.57 8.71 16.06
C ARG A 133 23.31 9.92 15.53
N GLY A 134 24.17 10.52 16.35
CA GLY A 134 24.95 11.66 15.93
C GLY A 134 25.92 12.14 16.98
N VAL A 135 26.54 13.26 16.67
CA VAL A 135 27.58 13.89 17.48
C VAL A 135 27.30 15.38 17.57
N LEU A 136 27.35 15.90 18.80
CA LEU A 136 27.41 17.33 19.07
C LEU A 136 28.88 17.68 19.33
N ASN A 137 29.41 18.60 18.53
CA ASN A 137 30.82 19.01 18.56
C ASN A 137 30.95 20.51 18.84
N VAL A 138 32.01 20.89 19.56
CA VAL A 138 32.45 22.27 19.71
C VAL A 138 33.96 22.38 19.49
N ASP A 139 34.39 23.47 18.84
CA ASP A 139 35.79 23.71 18.50
C ASP A 139 36.27 25.05 19.08
N ALA A 140 37.56 25.13 19.40
CA ALA A 140 38.21 26.37 19.80
C ALA A 140 39.55 26.55 19.07
N THR A 141 39.91 27.82 18.83
CA THR A 141 41.14 28.20 18.11
C THR A 141 42.36 28.37 19.01
N HIS A 142 42.25 27.98 20.28
CA HIS A 142 43.34 27.94 21.25
C HIS A 142 43.37 26.59 21.97
N LYS A 143 44.55 26.21 22.46
CA LYS A 143 44.78 24.98 23.24
C LYS A 143 44.16 25.09 24.64
N ASP A 144 43.87 23.95 25.23
CA ASP A 144 43.35 23.83 26.60
C ASP A 144 42.02 24.57 26.84
N ALA A 145 41.19 24.66 25.80
CA ALA A 145 39.93 25.39 25.85
C ALA A 145 38.84 24.70 26.69
N PHE A 146 38.89 23.37 26.84
CA PHE A 146 37.80 22.58 27.41
C PHE A 146 38.24 21.78 28.64
N ASN A 147 37.29 21.58 29.55
CA ASN A 147 37.46 20.78 30.76
C ASN A 147 36.27 19.81 30.96
N GLU A 148 36.32 19.02 32.04
CA GLU A 148 35.31 18.00 32.31
C GLU A 148 33.93 18.56 32.64
N ASN A 149 33.85 19.80 33.14
CA ASN A 149 32.57 20.49 33.32
C ASN A 149 31.95 20.87 31.97
N ASP A 150 32.75 21.30 31.00
CA ASP A 150 32.30 21.60 29.64
C ASP A 150 31.79 20.33 28.96
N ARG A 151 32.48 19.18 29.15
CA ARG A 151 32.00 17.88 28.69
C ARG A 151 30.62 17.57 29.25
N LYS A 152 30.41 17.75 30.56
CA LYS A 152 29.10 17.51 31.20
C LYS A 152 28.01 18.44 30.64
N MET A 153 28.32 19.73 30.48
CA MET A 153 27.40 20.71 29.91
C MET A 153 27.02 20.34 28.46
N LEU A 154 28.02 19.99 27.64
CA LEU A 154 27.79 19.61 26.25
C LEU A 154 27.01 18.30 26.14
N SER A 155 27.28 17.30 27.00
CA SER A 155 26.48 16.07 27.06
C SER A 155 25.01 16.34 27.40
N ASN A 156 24.72 17.29 28.29
CA ASN A 156 23.33 17.68 28.59
C ASN A 156 22.65 18.35 27.39
N LEU A 157 23.38 19.16 26.62
CA LEU A 157 22.89 19.75 25.37
C LEU A 157 22.66 18.70 24.28
N ALA A 158 23.52 17.68 24.21
CA ALA A 158 23.40 16.57 23.28
C ALA A 158 22.10 15.78 23.52
N ILE A 159 21.67 15.62 24.79
CA ILE A 159 20.36 15.05 25.14
C ILE A 159 19.20 15.93 24.66
N GLN A 160 19.36 17.25 24.60
CA GLN A 160 18.31 18.12 24.02
C GLN A 160 18.29 18.02 22.50
N ALA A 161 19.47 17.94 21.88
CA ALA A 161 19.58 17.75 20.43
C ALA A 161 18.94 16.43 19.99
N SER A 162 19.16 15.33 20.73
CA SER A 162 18.52 14.04 20.40
C SER A 162 17.00 14.13 20.42
N LYS A 163 16.41 14.82 21.40
CA LYS A 163 14.95 15.03 21.47
C LYS A 163 14.41 15.85 20.30
N VAL A 164 15.12 16.89 19.87
CA VAL A 164 14.73 17.67 18.69
C VAL A 164 14.70 16.76 17.45
N ILE A 165 15.79 16.02 17.21
CA ILE A 165 15.91 15.10 16.07
C ILE A 165 14.86 13.98 16.11
N GLU A 166 14.67 13.35 17.28
CA GLU A 166 13.69 12.29 17.46
C GLU A 166 12.27 12.79 17.15
N ASN A 167 11.90 13.96 17.68
CA ASN A 167 10.58 14.56 17.40
C ASN A 167 10.40 14.87 15.92
N THR A 168 11.43 15.38 15.25
CA THR A 168 11.39 15.63 13.80
C THR A 168 11.20 14.35 13.00
N TRP A 169 11.94 13.29 13.33
CA TRP A 169 11.78 12.00 12.66
C TRP A 169 10.39 11.41 12.89
N LEU A 170 9.87 11.48 14.11
CA LEU A 170 8.51 11.05 14.43
C LEU A 170 7.46 11.85 13.66
N TYR A 171 7.62 13.18 13.58
CA TYR A 171 6.71 14.05 12.83
C TYR A 171 6.70 13.71 11.34
N GLU A 172 7.87 13.58 10.72
CA GLU A 172 7.97 13.20 9.30
C GLU A 172 7.39 11.80 9.05
N GLN A 173 7.62 10.84 9.95
CA GLN A 173 6.97 9.52 9.86
C GLN A 173 5.44 9.61 9.94
N ILE A 174 4.89 10.42 10.84
CA ILE A 174 3.44 10.60 10.98
C ILE A 174 2.87 11.28 9.73
N ARG A 175 3.51 12.36 9.27
CA ARG A 175 3.09 13.11 8.07
C ARG A 175 3.10 12.21 6.84
N PHE A 176 4.15 11.42 6.67
CA PHE A 176 4.25 10.45 5.57
C PHE A 176 3.12 9.41 5.64
N LYS A 177 2.89 8.81 6.83
CA LYS A 177 1.80 7.85 7.02
C LYS A 177 0.42 8.48 6.76
N ALA A 178 0.22 9.74 7.12
CA ALA A 178 -1.03 10.46 6.87
C ALA A 178 -1.25 10.68 5.36
N GLN A 179 -0.22 11.11 4.63
CA GLN A 179 -0.28 11.26 3.17
C GLN A 179 -0.58 9.92 2.48
N MET A 180 0.08 8.84 2.93
CA MET A 180 -0.18 7.50 2.44
C MET A 180 -1.64 7.08 2.69
N PHE A 181 -2.16 7.31 3.90
CA PHE A 181 -3.54 7.00 4.24
C PHE A 181 -4.55 7.80 3.40
N GLU A 182 -4.28 9.07 3.14
CA GLU A 182 -5.11 9.93 2.27
C GLU A 182 -5.12 9.39 0.83
N SER A 183 -3.96 9.05 0.27
CA SER A 183 -3.86 8.45 -1.07
C SER A 183 -4.60 7.12 -1.16
N LEU A 184 -4.46 6.25 -0.16
CA LEU A 184 -5.20 4.98 -0.11
C LEU A 184 -6.70 5.20 0.01
N THR A 185 -7.15 6.18 0.79
CA THR A 185 -8.58 6.51 0.95
C THR A 185 -9.17 7.02 -0.36
N LYS A 186 -8.49 7.94 -1.05
CA LYS A 186 -8.92 8.48 -2.35
C LYS A 186 -9.06 7.37 -3.40
N VAL A 187 -8.12 6.44 -3.43
CA VAL A 187 -8.24 5.29 -4.34
C VAL A 187 -9.35 4.34 -3.91
N ASN A 188 -9.45 4.05 -2.61
CA ASN A 188 -10.51 3.19 -2.09
C ASN A 188 -11.90 3.73 -2.45
N GLU A 189 -12.16 5.03 -2.35
CA GLU A 189 -13.42 5.64 -2.77
C GLU A 189 -13.73 5.39 -4.25
N LYS A 190 -12.73 5.48 -5.12
CA LYS A 190 -12.90 5.20 -6.55
C LYS A 190 -13.21 3.73 -6.82
N ILE A 191 -12.57 2.81 -6.09
CA ILE A 191 -12.83 1.37 -6.23
C ILE A 191 -14.19 1.00 -5.61
N GLN A 192 -14.59 1.65 -4.51
CA GLN A 192 -15.88 1.44 -3.86
C GLN A 192 -17.07 1.80 -4.73
N ASN A 193 -16.89 2.67 -5.73
CA ASN A 193 -17.95 3.05 -6.66
C ASN A 193 -18.07 2.11 -7.87
N ALA A 194 -17.22 1.09 -7.99
CA ALA A 194 -17.36 0.08 -9.04
C ALA A 194 -18.61 -0.77 -8.79
N TYR A 195 -19.46 -0.89 -9.82
CA TYR A 195 -20.73 -1.60 -9.75
C TYR A 195 -20.63 -3.07 -10.12
N ASP A 196 -19.56 -3.46 -10.82
CA ASP A 196 -19.24 -4.84 -11.20
C ASP A 196 -17.74 -5.16 -11.05
N LEU A 197 -17.41 -6.44 -11.24
CA LEU A 197 -16.07 -6.98 -11.05
C LEU A 197 -15.07 -6.43 -12.07
N GLU A 198 -15.49 -6.26 -13.33
CA GLU A 198 -14.64 -5.70 -14.39
C GLU A 198 -14.23 -4.26 -14.06
N GLU A 199 -15.19 -3.40 -13.69
CA GLU A 199 -14.91 -2.01 -13.29
C GLU A 199 -13.98 -1.93 -12.08
N ALA A 200 -14.14 -2.82 -11.11
CA ALA A 200 -13.30 -2.87 -9.91
C ALA A 200 -11.86 -3.23 -10.25
N LEU A 201 -11.65 -4.26 -11.08
CA LEU A 201 -10.33 -4.70 -11.50
C LEU A 201 -9.62 -3.66 -12.38
N GLU A 202 -10.35 -2.99 -13.27
CA GLU A 202 -9.82 -1.87 -14.07
C GLU A 202 -9.44 -0.66 -13.20
N ALA A 203 -10.26 -0.32 -12.21
CA ALA A 203 -9.96 0.74 -11.26
C ALA A 203 -8.70 0.41 -10.45
N VAL A 204 -8.59 -0.81 -9.91
CA VAL A 204 -7.40 -1.26 -9.16
C VAL A 204 -6.14 -1.13 -10.00
N THR A 205 -6.13 -1.64 -11.23
CA THR A 205 -4.93 -1.60 -12.08
C THR A 205 -4.54 -0.18 -12.48
N ARG A 206 -5.51 0.67 -12.85
CA ARG A 206 -5.29 2.07 -13.21
C ARG A 206 -4.75 2.88 -12.04
N GLU A 207 -5.38 2.77 -10.88
CA GLU A 207 -5.00 3.57 -9.71
C GLU A 207 -3.67 3.09 -9.10
N ALA A 208 -3.38 1.79 -9.12
CA ALA A 208 -2.04 1.29 -8.76
C ALA A 208 -0.96 1.82 -9.71
N CYS A 209 -1.26 1.89 -11.02
CA CYS A 209 -0.33 2.44 -12.00
C CYS A 209 -0.02 3.92 -11.72
N GLN A 210 -1.03 4.70 -11.34
CA GLN A 210 -0.87 6.11 -10.96
C GLN A 210 -0.12 6.26 -9.64
N LEU A 211 -0.50 5.51 -8.61
CA LEU A 211 0.09 5.55 -7.26
C LEU A 211 1.59 5.27 -7.30
N MET A 212 2.00 4.29 -8.12
CA MET A 212 3.40 3.87 -8.26
C MET A 212 4.15 4.58 -9.38
N SER A 213 3.51 5.53 -10.09
CA SER A 213 4.05 6.12 -11.33
C SER A 213 4.60 5.05 -12.29
N ALA A 214 3.91 3.92 -12.36
CA ALA A 214 4.33 2.75 -13.12
C ALA A 214 4.02 2.93 -14.61
N ARG A 215 4.75 2.18 -15.45
CA ARG A 215 4.47 2.06 -16.88
C ARG A 215 3.24 1.20 -17.14
N MET A 216 3.11 0.12 -16.38
CA MET A 216 2.06 -0.88 -16.55
C MET A 216 1.70 -1.49 -15.21
N CYS A 217 0.44 -1.87 -15.06
CA CYS A 217 -0.07 -2.64 -13.94
C CYS A 217 -0.92 -3.81 -14.43
N SER A 218 -0.91 -4.93 -13.72
CA SER A 218 -1.79 -6.07 -14.02
C SER A 218 -2.22 -6.81 -12.76
N VAL A 219 -3.45 -7.31 -12.75
CA VAL A 219 -3.97 -8.25 -11.75
C VAL A 219 -4.05 -9.63 -12.36
N LEU A 220 -3.46 -10.62 -11.67
CA LEU A 220 -3.70 -12.03 -11.96
C LEU A 220 -4.44 -12.65 -10.79
N MET A 221 -5.58 -13.29 -11.05
CA MET A 221 -6.39 -13.96 -10.03
C MET A 221 -6.11 -15.45 -10.02
N LEU A 222 -6.17 -16.05 -8.84
CA LEU A 222 -6.17 -17.51 -8.71
C LEU A 222 -7.51 -18.06 -9.17
N ASP A 223 -7.44 -19.19 -9.86
CA ASP A 223 -8.60 -20.01 -10.14
C ASP A 223 -9.11 -20.72 -8.88
N GLU A 224 -10.23 -21.43 -9.00
CA GLU A 224 -10.85 -22.14 -7.86
C GLU A 224 -10.00 -23.31 -7.36
N THR A 225 -9.08 -23.83 -8.18
CA THR A 225 -8.17 -24.92 -7.78
C THR A 225 -6.96 -24.41 -6.99
N GLY A 226 -6.57 -23.15 -7.21
CA GLY A 226 -5.36 -22.56 -6.64
C GLY A 226 -4.09 -22.88 -7.42
N ASP A 227 -4.19 -23.62 -8.53
CA ASP A 227 -3.03 -24.06 -9.33
C ASP A 227 -2.68 -23.06 -10.43
N TRP A 228 -3.64 -22.23 -10.84
CA TRP A 228 -3.48 -21.33 -12.00
C TRP A 228 -3.74 -19.88 -11.67
N LEU A 229 -2.91 -19.01 -12.21
CA LEU A 229 -3.06 -17.57 -12.21
C LEU A 229 -3.49 -17.08 -13.59
N GLU A 230 -4.63 -16.40 -13.65
CA GLU A 230 -5.21 -15.87 -14.89
C GLU A 230 -5.18 -14.35 -14.90
N LEU A 231 -4.78 -13.75 -16.03
CA LEU A 231 -4.80 -12.31 -16.20
C LEU A 231 -6.25 -11.83 -16.29
N THR A 232 -6.73 -11.13 -15.26
CA THR A 232 -8.12 -10.64 -15.22
C THR A 232 -8.23 -9.15 -15.54
N ALA A 233 -7.18 -8.37 -15.29
CA ALA A 233 -7.13 -6.97 -15.72
C ALA A 233 -5.71 -6.47 -15.91
N SER A 234 -5.58 -5.42 -16.73
CA SER A 234 -4.32 -4.71 -16.92
C SER A 234 -4.57 -3.26 -17.31
N HIS A 235 -3.61 -2.40 -16.96
CA HIS A 235 -3.55 -1.01 -17.39
C HIS A 235 -2.17 -0.71 -17.98
N GLY A 236 -2.13 -0.06 -19.15
CA GLY A 236 -0.88 0.24 -19.87
C GLY A 236 -0.26 -0.95 -20.63
N ALA A 237 -0.92 -2.11 -20.66
CA ALA A 237 -0.46 -3.31 -21.35
C ALA A 237 -0.72 -3.23 -22.87
N GLY A 238 0.20 -3.76 -23.69
CA GLY A 238 -0.04 -4.05 -25.10
C GLY A 238 -0.83 -5.34 -25.34
N GLU A 239 -1.10 -5.65 -26.62
CA GLU A 239 -1.84 -6.86 -27.01
C GLU A 239 -1.09 -8.15 -26.65
N SER A 240 0.23 -8.19 -26.85
CA SER A 240 1.07 -9.35 -26.52
C SER A 240 0.98 -9.70 -25.04
N TYR A 241 0.93 -8.70 -24.15
CA TYR A 241 0.77 -8.95 -22.72
C TYR A 241 -0.63 -9.43 -22.35
N ARG A 242 -1.68 -8.89 -22.97
CA ARG A 242 -3.07 -9.31 -22.76
C ARG A 242 -3.36 -10.73 -23.24
N ALA A 243 -2.64 -11.20 -24.26
CA ALA A 243 -2.78 -12.55 -24.80
C ALA A 243 -2.01 -13.63 -24.00
N LYS A 244 -1.49 -13.30 -22.81
CA LYS A 244 -0.73 -14.24 -21.99
C LYS A 244 -1.56 -15.48 -21.63
N PRO A 245 -0.98 -16.69 -21.73
CA PRO A 245 -1.61 -17.88 -21.16
C PRO A 245 -1.64 -17.77 -19.64
N ARG A 246 -2.56 -18.52 -19.03
CA ARG A 246 -2.57 -18.73 -17.58
C ARG A 246 -1.23 -19.29 -17.08
N LEU A 247 -0.82 -18.86 -15.90
CA LEU A 247 0.46 -19.23 -15.31
C LEU A 247 0.26 -20.28 -14.24
N HIS A 248 1.00 -21.38 -14.30
CA HIS A 248 1.00 -22.35 -13.21
C HIS A 248 1.66 -21.74 -11.97
N VAL A 249 1.06 -21.93 -10.80
CA VAL A 249 1.55 -21.34 -9.55
C VAL A 249 2.97 -21.84 -9.27
N GLU A 250 3.22 -23.15 -9.32
CA GLU A 250 4.53 -23.71 -8.93
C GLU A 250 5.70 -23.20 -9.79
N GLU A 251 5.44 -22.94 -11.07
CA GLU A 251 6.46 -22.66 -12.08
C GLU A 251 6.70 -21.16 -12.32
N SER A 252 5.79 -20.30 -11.84
CA SER A 252 5.78 -18.88 -12.16
C SER A 252 6.37 -17.97 -11.07
N PHE A 253 6.94 -16.83 -11.49
CA PHE A 253 7.36 -15.77 -10.56
C PHE A 253 6.18 -15.28 -9.70
N ALA A 254 5.05 -15.02 -10.36
CA ALA A 254 3.80 -14.60 -9.72
C ALA A 254 3.31 -15.65 -8.71
N GLY A 255 3.40 -16.94 -9.03
CA GLY A 255 3.04 -17.99 -8.09
C GLY A 255 3.97 -18.08 -6.88
N THR A 256 5.23 -17.64 -6.98
CA THR A 256 6.12 -17.53 -5.81
C THR A 256 5.62 -16.47 -4.83
N VAL A 257 5.04 -15.37 -5.33
CA VAL A 257 4.45 -14.30 -4.51
C VAL A 257 3.20 -14.82 -3.78
N VAL A 258 2.35 -15.59 -4.48
CA VAL A 258 1.22 -16.31 -3.89
C VAL A 258 1.68 -17.25 -2.78
N ARG A 259 2.60 -18.19 -3.07
CA ARG A 259 3.03 -19.20 -2.09
C ARG A 259 3.72 -18.62 -0.86
N ARG A 260 4.43 -17.50 -1.02
CA ARG A 260 5.14 -16.85 0.10
C ARG A 260 4.28 -15.85 0.85
N CYS A 261 3.18 -15.38 0.27
CA CYS A 261 2.39 -14.25 0.78
C CYS A 261 3.25 -13.02 1.10
N GLN A 262 4.28 -12.76 0.29
CA GLN A 262 5.22 -11.65 0.48
C GLN A 262 5.45 -10.90 -0.83
N PRO A 263 5.63 -9.56 -0.78
CA PRO A 263 6.10 -8.78 -1.91
C PRO A 263 7.43 -9.29 -2.46
N ILE A 264 7.57 -9.33 -3.78
CA ILE A 264 8.84 -9.65 -4.45
C ILE A 264 9.07 -8.63 -5.55
N GLN A 265 10.26 -8.02 -5.56
CA GLN A 265 10.70 -7.13 -6.64
C GLN A 265 11.76 -7.80 -7.52
N LEU A 266 11.77 -7.43 -8.80
CA LEU A 266 12.82 -7.73 -9.75
C LEU A 266 13.36 -6.42 -10.33
N ARG A 267 14.67 -6.23 -10.25
CA ARG A 267 15.34 -5.05 -10.81
C ARG A 267 15.39 -5.08 -12.34
N ASP A 268 15.45 -6.27 -12.92
CA ASP A 268 15.51 -6.46 -14.37
C ASP A 268 14.70 -7.72 -14.78
N THR A 269 13.51 -7.52 -15.32
CA THR A 269 12.64 -8.58 -15.85
C THR A 269 13.09 -9.11 -17.21
N GLN A 270 13.98 -8.40 -17.90
CA GLN A 270 14.48 -8.77 -19.23
C GLN A 270 15.73 -9.67 -19.13
N ALA A 271 16.44 -9.60 -18.00
CA ALA A 271 17.63 -10.41 -17.73
C ALA A 271 17.41 -11.53 -16.67
N SER A 272 16.36 -11.44 -15.85
CA SER A 272 16.15 -12.40 -14.75
C SER A 272 15.60 -13.75 -15.24
N HIS A 273 16.32 -14.83 -14.94
CA HIS A 273 15.84 -16.21 -15.16
C HIS A 273 14.59 -16.57 -14.35
N LEU A 274 14.28 -15.80 -13.30
CA LEU A 274 13.07 -16.03 -12.50
C LEU A 274 11.80 -15.56 -13.21
N TYR A 275 11.94 -14.69 -14.23
CA TYR A 275 10.82 -14.15 -14.99
C TYR A 275 10.65 -14.92 -16.31
N GLN A 276 9.55 -15.66 -16.43
CA GLN A 276 9.30 -16.60 -17.54
C GLN A 276 9.07 -15.90 -18.90
N ASN A 277 8.83 -14.58 -18.90
CA ASN A 277 8.37 -13.82 -20.07
C ASN A 277 9.34 -12.70 -20.45
N ALA A 278 10.64 -12.96 -20.45
CA ALA A 278 11.68 -11.95 -20.69
C ALA A 278 11.58 -11.30 -22.09
N GLU A 279 11.30 -12.07 -23.13
CA GLU A 279 11.05 -11.55 -24.49
C GLU A 279 9.88 -10.56 -24.52
N LEU A 280 8.74 -10.95 -23.92
CA LEU A 280 7.58 -10.07 -23.82
C LEU A 280 7.89 -8.80 -23.01
N ALA A 281 8.67 -8.91 -21.93
CA ALA A 281 9.11 -7.74 -21.18
C ALA A 281 9.97 -6.80 -22.04
N ARG A 282 10.76 -7.31 -22.98
CA ARG A 282 11.51 -6.49 -23.94
C ARG A 282 10.58 -5.81 -24.94
N GLU A 283 9.64 -6.53 -25.52
CA GLU A 283 8.66 -5.99 -26.48
C GLU A 283 7.80 -4.88 -25.86
N GLU A 284 7.33 -5.10 -24.63
CA GLU A 284 6.48 -4.15 -23.89
C GLU A 284 7.28 -3.07 -23.17
N GLY A 285 8.62 -3.14 -23.18
CA GLY A 285 9.51 -2.18 -22.50
C GLY A 285 9.37 -2.19 -20.97
N LEU A 286 9.17 -3.36 -20.38
CA LEU A 286 9.08 -3.59 -18.93
C LEU A 286 10.46 -3.94 -18.41
N VAL A 287 10.99 -3.14 -17.48
CA VAL A 287 12.37 -3.28 -16.98
C VAL A 287 12.38 -3.75 -15.53
N SER A 288 11.79 -3.03 -14.60
CA SER A 288 11.70 -3.46 -13.20
C SER A 288 10.26 -3.77 -12.82
N MET A 289 10.08 -4.64 -11.84
CA MET A 289 8.78 -5.13 -11.44
C MET A 289 8.70 -5.22 -9.92
N LEU A 290 7.55 -4.85 -9.36
CA LEU A 290 7.15 -5.18 -8.01
C LEU A 290 5.84 -5.96 -8.07
N SER A 291 5.83 -7.14 -7.46
CA SER A 291 4.65 -8.00 -7.35
C SER A 291 4.28 -8.13 -5.89
N VAL A 292 3.00 -7.88 -5.57
CA VAL A 292 2.45 -8.03 -4.22
C VAL A 292 1.25 -8.96 -4.27
N PRO A 293 1.01 -9.77 -3.21
CA PRO A 293 -0.18 -10.59 -3.16
C PRO A 293 -1.43 -9.75 -2.90
N LEU A 294 -2.55 -10.15 -3.51
CA LEU A 294 -3.88 -9.70 -3.14
C LEU A 294 -4.39 -10.65 -2.07
N MET A 295 -4.52 -10.16 -0.83
CA MET A 295 -4.84 -11.00 0.34
C MET A 295 -6.28 -10.75 0.80
N LEU A 296 -7.05 -11.82 1.01
CA LEU A 296 -8.27 -11.79 1.81
C LEU A 296 -7.96 -12.44 3.15
N GLU A 297 -7.94 -11.63 4.22
CA GLU A 297 -7.49 -12.08 5.54
C GLU A 297 -6.08 -12.72 5.48
N SER A 298 -6.00 -14.06 5.50
CA SER A 298 -4.75 -14.82 5.44
C SER A 298 -4.56 -15.61 4.13
N ASP A 299 -5.51 -15.53 3.19
CA ASP A 299 -5.53 -16.32 1.96
C ASP A 299 -5.24 -15.45 0.73
N PRO A 300 -4.23 -15.78 -0.11
CA PRO A 300 -4.00 -15.05 -1.34
C PRO A 300 -5.11 -15.38 -2.36
N MET A 301 -5.74 -14.36 -2.95
CA MET A 301 -6.68 -14.52 -4.07
C MET A 301 -6.03 -14.30 -5.44
N GLY A 302 -4.79 -13.81 -5.46
CA GLY A 302 -4.10 -13.41 -6.68
C GLY A 302 -2.89 -12.51 -6.40
N VAL A 303 -2.41 -11.85 -7.45
CA VAL A 303 -1.28 -10.92 -7.38
C VAL A 303 -1.57 -9.63 -8.14
N LEU A 304 -1.03 -8.53 -7.61
CA LEU A 304 -0.96 -7.23 -8.26
C LEU A 304 0.48 -6.96 -8.67
N ASN A 305 0.70 -6.73 -9.95
CA ASN A 305 2.02 -6.47 -10.52
C ASN A 305 2.11 -5.04 -11.03
N VAL A 306 3.15 -4.31 -10.65
CA VAL A 306 3.51 -3.02 -11.24
C VAL A 306 4.87 -3.11 -11.92
N TYR A 307 5.01 -2.44 -13.06
CA TYR A 307 6.22 -2.45 -13.88
C TYR A 307 6.68 -1.05 -14.21
N THR A 308 7.99 -0.82 -14.21
CA THR A 308 8.61 0.43 -14.65
C THR A 308 9.29 0.25 -16.01
N GLY A 309 9.34 1.32 -16.81
CA GLY A 309 10.04 1.31 -18.10
C GLY A 309 11.55 1.58 -18.02
N LYS A 310 12.08 1.75 -16.80
CA LYS A 310 13.48 2.02 -16.49
C LYS A 310 13.87 1.23 -15.26
N THR A 311 15.16 0.99 -15.08
CA THR A 311 15.69 0.34 -13.88
C THR A 311 15.28 1.14 -12.65
N HIS A 312 14.56 0.48 -11.75
CA HIS A 312 14.06 1.03 -10.49
C HIS A 312 14.26 -0.02 -9.40
N SER A 313 14.76 0.42 -8.23
CA SER A 313 14.80 -0.42 -7.04
C SER A 313 13.75 0.13 -6.09
N PHE A 314 12.66 -0.62 -5.92
CA PHE A 314 11.56 -0.17 -5.08
C PHE A 314 12.05 -0.06 -3.64
N SER A 315 11.82 1.09 -3.01
CA SER A 315 12.15 1.31 -1.61
C SER A 315 11.21 0.51 -0.71
N ASP A 316 11.58 0.32 0.55
CA ASP A 316 10.71 -0.36 1.51
C ASP A 316 9.38 0.40 1.64
N GLU A 317 9.40 1.73 1.58
CA GLU A 317 8.20 2.56 1.59
C GLU A 317 7.29 2.30 0.38
N GLU A 318 7.83 2.26 -0.84
CA GLU A 318 7.06 1.94 -2.05
C GLU A 318 6.42 0.56 -1.97
N ILE A 319 7.15 -0.42 -1.43
CA ILE A 319 6.64 -1.78 -1.20
C ILE A 319 5.49 -1.78 -0.19
N HIS A 320 5.63 -1.05 0.93
CA HIS A 320 4.58 -0.93 1.93
C HIS A 320 3.34 -0.24 1.37
N ILE A 321 3.50 0.79 0.54
CA ILE A 321 2.41 1.49 -0.14
C ILE A 321 1.61 0.52 -1.02
N LEU A 322 2.29 -0.19 -1.92
CA LEU A 322 1.60 -1.10 -2.83
C LEU A 322 0.98 -2.29 -2.10
N LYS A 323 1.59 -2.79 -1.02
CA LYS A 323 1.02 -3.85 -0.18
C LYS A 323 -0.23 -3.39 0.56
N ALA A 324 -0.24 -2.19 1.13
CA ALA A 324 -1.43 -1.64 1.76
C ALA A 324 -2.56 -1.46 0.74
N PHE A 325 -2.20 -0.98 -0.44
CA PHE A 325 -3.12 -0.86 -1.58
C PHE A 325 -3.70 -2.21 -2.01
N SER A 326 -2.87 -3.26 -2.10
CA SER A 326 -3.32 -4.59 -2.54
C SER A 326 -4.32 -5.21 -1.56
N ASN A 327 -4.15 -4.99 -0.25
CA ASN A 327 -5.10 -5.47 0.77
C ASN A 327 -6.49 -4.81 0.63
N VAL A 328 -6.53 -3.49 0.42
CA VAL A 328 -7.78 -2.76 0.19
C VAL A 328 -8.42 -3.20 -1.14
N SER A 329 -7.59 -3.34 -2.18
CA SER A 329 -8.03 -3.79 -3.51
C SER A 329 -8.65 -5.19 -3.46
N ALA A 330 -8.03 -6.12 -2.74
CA ALA A 330 -8.52 -7.48 -2.57
C ALA A 330 -9.93 -7.51 -1.95
N THR A 331 -10.17 -6.70 -0.91
CA THR A 331 -11.49 -6.59 -0.27
C THR A 331 -12.54 -6.08 -1.25
N ALA A 332 -12.20 -5.06 -2.06
CA ALA A 332 -13.13 -4.49 -3.02
C ALA A 332 -13.42 -5.42 -4.21
N ILE A 333 -12.39 -6.13 -4.71
CA ILE A 333 -12.53 -7.18 -5.74
C ILE A 333 -13.46 -8.29 -5.23
N GLN A 334 -13.25 -8.77 -3.98
CA GLN A 334 -14.11 -9.79 -3.38
C GLN A 334 -15.56 -9.31 -3.27
N ARG A 335 -15.78 -8.07 -2.82
CA ARG A 335 -17.12 -7.49 -2.74
C ARG A 335 -17.80 -7.42 -4.12
N ALA A 336 -17.07 -6.99 -5.14
CA ALA A 336 -17.58 -6.91 -6.51
C ALA A 336 -17.92 -8.30 -7.07
N ARG A 337 -17.08 -9.32 -6.80
CA ARG A 337 -17.34 -10.72 -7.16
C ARG A 337 -18.62 -11.24 -6.48
N LEU A 338 -18.73 -11.10 -5.17
CA LEU A 338 -19.92 -11.54 -4.42
C LEU A 338 -21.21 -10.85 -4.90
N ASN A 339 -21.15 -9.54 -5.20
CA ASN A 339 -22.30 -8.83 -5.75
C ASN A 339 -22.71 -9.34 -7.14
N LYS A 340 -21.74 -9.70 -7.99
CA LYS A 340 -22.00 -10.30 -9.31
C LYS A 340 -22.70 -11.66 -9.15
N ASP A 341 -22.23 -12.49 -8.22
CA ASP A 341 -22.80 -13.81 -7.94
C ASP A 341 -24.23 -13.72 -7.38
N ILE A 342 -24.47 -12.81 -6.43
CA ILE A 342 -25.81 -12.55 -5.87
C ILE A 342 -26.78 -12.15 -6.98
N ARG A 343 -26.40 -11.20 -7.84
CA ARG A 343 -27.26 -10.74 -8.95
C ARG A 343 -27.58 -11.86 -9.93
N SER A 344 -26.58 -12.67 -10.30
CA SER A 344 -26.79 -13.82 -11.19
C SER A 344 -27.78 -14.81 -10.58
N MET A 345 -27.67 -15.08 -9.28
CA MET A 345 -28.57 -16.00 -8.58
C MET A 345 -29.99 -15.43 -8.43
N GLU A 346 -30.13 -14.13 -8.15
CA GLU A 346 -31.44 -13.46 -8.13
C GLU A 346 -32.16 -13.51 -9.48
N GLU A 347 -31.43 -13.27 -10.58
CA GLU A 347 -32.00 -13.36 -11.93
C GLU A 347 -32.45 -14.79 -12.27
N GLU A 348 -31.67 -15.80 -11.87
CA GLU A 348 -32.01 -17.19 -12.07
C GLU A 348 -33.24 -17.59 -11.24
N LEU A 349 -33.29 -17.21 -9.96
CA LEU A 349 -34.44 -17.42 -9.09
C LEU A 349 -35.70 -16.77 -9.66
N ARG A 350 -35.62 -15.50 -10.07
CA ARG A 350 -36.74 -14.77 -10.66
C ARG A 350 -37.25 -15.44 -11.95
N LYS A 351 -36.35 -16.01 -12.76
CA LYS A 351 -36.76 -16.79 -13.95
C LYS A 351 -37.49 -18.08 -13.54
N ARG A 352 -36.99 -18.80 -12.54
CA ARG A 352 -37.62 -20.04 -12.04
C ARG A 352 -38.98 -19.77 -11.42
N GLU A 353 -39.13 -18.75 -10.58
CA GLU A 353 -40.41 -18.36 -9.98
C GLU A 353 -41.45 -18.01 -11.06
N LYS A 354 -41.05 -17.23 -12.07
CA LYS A 354 -41.94 -16.87 -13.18
C LYS A 354 -42.38 -18.10 -13.98
N LEU A 355 -41.46 -19.04 -14.24
CA LEU A 355 -41.77 -20.29 -14.95
C LEU A 355 -42.70 -21.19 -14.13
N SER A 356 -42.46 -21.32 -12.82
CA SER A 356 -43.32 -22.09 -11.91
C SER A 356 -44.73 -21.49 -11.82
N ALA A 357 -44.86 -20.17 -11.67
CA ALA A 357 -46.17 -19.50 -11.68
C ALA A 357 -46.92 -19.68 -13.01
N LEU A 358 -46.21 -19.61 -14.14
CA LEU A 358 -46.78 -19.90 -15.46
C LEU A 358 -47.22 -21.37 -15.58
N GLY A 359 -46.45 -22.32 -15.02
CA GLY A 359 -46.81 -23.74 -14.99
C GLY A 359 -48.09 -24.02 -14.19
N LEU A 360 -48.21 -23.43 -13.00
CA LEU A 360 -49.42 -23.55 -12.16
C LEU A 360 -50.67 -22.99 -12.86
N LEU A 361 -50.58 -21.77 -13.41
CA LEU A 361 -51.68 -21.15 -14.14
C LEU A 361 -52.05 -21.94 -15.41
N ALA A 362 -51.06 -22.45 -16.13
CA ALA A 362 -51.26 -23.30 -17.29
C ALA A 362 -52.03 -24.59 -16.92
N ALA A 363 -51.65 -25.24 -15.82
CA ALA A 363 -52.33 -26.44 -15.32
C ALA A 363 -53.78 -26.15 -14.91
N GLU A 364 -54.02 -25.05 -14.18
CA GLU A 364 -55.36 -24.64 -13.74
C GLU A 364 -56.28 -24.33 -14.94
N VAL A 365 -55.82 -23.48 -15.87
CA VAL A 365 -56.57 -23.14 -17.09
C VAL A 365 -56.82 -24.37 -17.96
N ALA A 366 -55.84 -25.26 -18.08
CA ALA A 366 -56.01 -26.49 -18.84
C ALA A 366 -57.08 -27.40 -18.21
N HIS A 367 -57.11 -27.52 -16.87
CA HIS A 367 -58.16 -28.25 -16.17
C HIS A 367 -59.54 -27.61 -16.38
N GLU A 368 -59.65 -26.29 -16.28
CA GLU A 368 -60.91 -25.56 -16.49
C GLU A 368 -61.44 -25.69 -17.92
N ILE A 369 -60.58 -25.73 -18.95
CA ILE A 369 -60.98 -25.93 -20.35
C ILE A 369 -61.32 -27.40 -20.63
N ARG A 370 -60.58 -28.34 -20.03
CA ARG A 370 -60.80 -29.79 -20.22
C ARG A 370 -62.20 -30.21 -19.76
N ASN A 371 -62.69 -29.64 -18.67
CA ASN A 371 -64.01 -29.99 -18.10
C ASN A 371 -65.17 -29.79 -19.10
N PRO A 372 -65.46 -28.58 -19.62
CA PRO A 372 -66.53 -28.36 -20.58
C PRO A 372 -66.24 -29.07 -21.91
N LEU A 373 -64.98 -29.20 -22.34
CA LEU A 373 -64.61 -29.93 -23.55
C LEU A 373 -64.96 -31.42 -23.45
N THR A 374 -64.74 -32.03 -22.29
CA THR A 374 -65.11 -33.43 -22.02
C THR A 374 -66.63 -33.61 -22.10
N VAL A 375 -67.40 -32.67 -21.52
CA VAL A 375 -68.87 -32.69 -21.61
C VAL A 375 -69.33 -32.51 -23.06
N MET A 376 -68.76 -31.55 -23.79
CA MET A 376 -69.08 -31.32 -25.20
C MET A 376 -68.80 -32.55 -26.05
N LYS A 377 -67.65 -33.20 -25.87
CA LYS A 377 -67.26 -34.41 -26.60
C LYS A 377 -68.15 -35.61 -26.23
N MET A 378 -68.53 -35.74 -24.96
CA MET A 378 -69.49 -36.75 -24.52
C MET A 378 -70.87 -36.57 -25.16
N VAL A 379 -71.42 -35.35 -25.14
CA VAL A 379 -72.72 -35.03 -25.76
C VAL A 379 -72.67 -35.22 -27.27
N TYR A 380 -71.59 -34.77 -27.93
CA TYR A 380 -71.37 -34.96 -29.36
C TYR A 380 -71.44 -36.44 -29.76
N HIS A 381 -70.74 -37.32 -29.03
CA HIS A 381 -70.80 -38.76 -29.28
C HIS A 381 -72.15 -39.39 -28.90
N ALA A 382 -72.78 -38.93 -27.81
CA ALA A 382 -74.06 -39.47 -27.36
C ALA A 382 -75.23 -39.13 -28.29
N LEU A 383 -75.21 -37.96 -28.93
CA LEU A 383 -76.22 -37.56 -29.92
C LEU A 383 -76.16 -38.44 -31.18
N ASN A 384 -75.02 -39.06 -31.47
CA ASN A 384 -74.79 -39.99 -32.57
C ASN A 384 -75.46 -39.52 -33.88
N LEU A 385 -75.22 -38.25 -34.22
CA LEU A 385 -75.86 -37.54 -35.32
C LEU A 385 -75.44 -38.18 -36.65
N ASN A 386 -76.30 -39.04 -37.20
CA ASN A 386 -76.17 -39.59 -38.54
C ASN A 386 -77.22 -38.97 -39.45
N PHE A 387 -76.78 -38.18 -40.43
CA PHE A 387 -77.64 -37.63 -41.47
C PHE A 387 -77.48 -38.39 -42.80
N PRO A 388 -78.47 -38.37 -43.70
CA PRO A 388 -78.38 -38.99 -45.02
C PRO A 388 -77.17 -38.52 -45.85
N ASP A 389 -76.69 -39.33 -46.79
CA ASP A 389 -75.41 -39.18 -47.51
C ASP A 389 -75.24 -37.90 -48.37
N GLU A 390 -76.20 -36.97 -48.38
CA GLU A 390 -76.14 -35.67 -49.07
C GLU A 390 -76.56 -34.48 -48.19
N ASP A 391 -76.72 -34.69 -46.87
CA ASP A 391 -77.12 -33.63 -45.95
C ASP A 391 -75.92 -32.69 -45.64
N PRO A 392 -76.03 -31.37 -45.90
CA PRO A 392 -74.94 -30.42 -45.66
C PRO A 392 -74.49 -30.36 -44.20
N ARG A 393 -75.31 -30.80 -43.24
CA ARG A 393 -74.95 -30.85 -41.81
C ARG A 393 -73.91 -31.92 -41.47
N ASN A 394 -73.66 -32.90 -42.35
CA ASN A 394 -72.61 -33.89 -42.13
C ASN A 394 -71.21 -33.24 -42.08
N GLU A 395 -70.96 -32.21 -42.90
CA GLU A 395 -69.70 -31.46 -42.86
C GLU A 395 -69.54 -30.68 -41.55
N ASP A 396 -70.64 -30.08 -41.04
CA ASP A 396 -70.63 -29.33 -39.78
C ASP A 396 -70.34 -30.23 -38.57
N VAL A 397 -70.92 -31.44 -38.53
CA VAL A 397 -70.67 -32.43 -37.48
C VAL A 397 -69.20 -32.88 -37.50
N GLU A 398 -68.67 -33.24 -38.67
CA GLU A 398 -67.27 -33.64 -38.80
C GLU A 398 -66.31 -32.51 -38.40
N LEU A 399 -66.63 -31.26 -38.77
CA LEU A 399 -65.87 -30.08 -38.37
C LEU A 399 -65.90 -29.87 -36.85
N LEU A 400 -67.06 -30.02 -36.20
CA LEU A 400 -67.20 -29.94 -34.75
C LEU A 400 -66.32 -30.97 -34.04
N GLY A 401 -66.34 -32.22 -34.49
CA GLY A 401 -65.46 -33.28 -33.96
C GLY A 401 -63.98 -32.92 -34.09
N LYS A 402 -63.55 -32.52 -35.31
CA LYS A 402 -62.17 -32.07 -35.56
C LYS A 402 -61.77 -30.89 -34.66
N LYS A 403 -62.67 -29.93 -34.41
CA LYS A 403 -62.39 -28.77 -33.56
C LYS A 403 -62.29 -29.14 -32.08
N MET A 404 -63.13 -30.05 -31.60
CA MET A 404 -63.02 -30.57 -30.22
C MET A 404 -61.70 -31.32 -30.02
N ASP A 405 -61.30 -32.17 -30.96
CA ASP A 405 -60.00 -32.88 -30.91
C ASP A 405 -58.82 -31.92 -30.97
N GLN A 406 -58.90 -30.89 -31.81
CA GLN A 406 -57.89 -29.84 -31.89
C GLN A 406 -57.73 -29.09 -30.56
N LEU A 407 -58.84 -28.72 -29.90
CA LEU A 407 -58.82 -28.08 -28.58
C LEU A 407 -58.21 -29.00 -27.51
N ASN A 408 -58.56 -30.28 -27.52
CA ASN A 408 -58.00 -31.24 -26.57
C ASN A 408 -56.48 -31.38 -26.74
N ALA A 409 -55.99 -31.45 -27.99
CA ALA A 409 -54.57 -31.49 -28.29
C ALA A 409 -53.82 -30.19 -27.91
N ILE A 410 -54.51 -29.05 -27.83
CA ILE A 410 -53.94 -27.80 -27.31
C ILE A 410 -53.83 -27.88 -25.77
N VAL A 411 -54.89 -28.34 -25.10
CA VAL A 411 -54.92 -28.50 -23.63
C VAL A 411 -53.87 -29.49 -23.14
N GLU A 412 -53.69 -30.63 -23.82
CA GLU A 412 -52.62 -31.60 -23.47
C GLU A 412 -51.22 -30.99 -23.62
N ARG A 413 -50.95 -30.22 -24.69
CA ARG A 413 -49.66 -29.54 -24.85
C ARG A 413 -49.38 -28.52 -23.75
N ILE A 414 -50.41 -27.83 -23.26
CA ILE A 414 -50.29 -26.88 -22.14
C ILE A 414 -49.96 -27.63 -20.84
N LEU A 415 -50.56 -28.80 -20.61
CA LEU A 415 -50.28 -29.64 -19.43
C LEU A 415 -48.91 -30.31 -19.47
N ASP A 416 -48.47 -30.77 -20.64
CA ASP A 416 -47.12 -31.31 -20.82
C ASP A 416 -46.06 -30.25 -20.55
N PHE A 417 -46.30 -29.00 -20.97
CA PHE A 417 -45.44 -27.87 -20.63
C PHE A 417 -45.40 -27.59 -19.11
N ALA A 418 -46.54 -27.73 -18.41
CA ALA A 418 -46.59 -27.56 -16.96
C ALA A 418 -45.86 -28.69 -16.20
N ARG A 419 -45.96 -29.94 -16.66
CA ARG A 419 -45.34 -31.12 -16.00
C ARG A 419 -43.83 -31.25 -16.18
N HIS A 420 -43.26 -30.72 -17.25
CA HIS A 420 -41.80 -30.76 -17.45
C HIS A 420 -41.03 -29.74 -16.60
N ASN A 421 -41.73 -28.92 -15.81
CA ASN A 421 -41.16 -27.83 -15.01
C ASN A 421 -41.43 -27.97 -13.49
N GLU A 422 -41.97 -29.11 -13.04
CA GLU A 422 -41.89 -29.61 -11.64
C GLU A 422 -40.63 -30.45 -11.47
#